data_AF-A0A4Y2WMQ5-F1
#
_entry.id   AF-A0A4Y2WMQ5-F1
#
_cell.length_a   1.000
_cell.length_b   1.000
_cell.length_c   1.000
_cell.angle_alpha   90.00
_cell.angle_beta   90.00
_cell.angle_gamma   90.00
#
_symmetry.space_group_name_H-M   'P 1'
#
loop_
_entity.id
_entity.type
_entity.pdbx_description
1 polymer ?
#
loop_
_entity_poly.entity_id
_entity_poly.type
_entity_poly.pdbx_seq_one_letter_code
_entity_poly.pdbx_strand_id
1 'polypeptide(L)' 'MNIIEDIRDALLHAVENRSPPPRTPMDLWTVLKDSWCELPPKYLQTLVESMQHRVA' A
#
# COMPACT_ATOMS: atom_id res chain seq x y z
N MET A 1 3.07 -14.77 -7.56
CA MET A 1 2.81 -13.40 -7.08
C MET A 1 3.48 -13.24 -5.73
N ASN A 2 4.50 -12.40 -5.59
CA ASN A 2 5.11 -12.12 -4.30
C ASN A 2 4.28 -11.01 -3.64
N ILE A 3 3.71 -11.24 -2.46
CA ILE A 3 2.83 -10.24 -1.82
C ILE A 3 3.54 -8.91 -1.54
N ILE A 4 4.86 -8.93 -1.34
CA ILE A 4 5.67 -7.70 -1.23
C ILE A 4 5.69 -6.92 -2.55
N GLU A 5 5.71 -7.60 -3.70
CA GLU A 5 5.63 -6.94 -5.00
C GLU A 5 4.23 -6.39 -5.26
N ASP A 6 3.19 -7.12 -4.87
CA ASP A 6 1.79 -6.68 -5.00
C ASP A 6 1.51 -5.41 -4.18
N ILE A 7 1.99 -5.36 -2.93
CA ILE A 7 1.93 -4.17 -2.07
C ILE A 7 2.73 -3.02 -2.70
N ARG A 8 3.95 -3.31 -3.17
CA ARG A 8 4.83 -2.28 -3.74
C ARG A 8 4.21 -1.65 -4.98
N ASP A 9 3.58 -2.45 -5.83
CA ASP A 9 2.92 -1.99 -7.05
C ASP A 9 1.69 -1.14 -6.73
N ALA A 10 0.84 -1.60 -5.80
CA ALA A 10 -0.33 -0.85 -5.33
C ALA A 10 0.04 0.52 -4.72
N LEU A 11 1.08 0.56 -3.88
CA LEU A 11 1.56 1.80 -3.28
C LEU A 11 2.19 2.75 -4.31
N LEU A 12 2.94 2.21 -5.28
CA LEU A 12 3.54 3.00 -6.34
C LEU A 12 2.46 3.66 -7.21
N HIS A 13 1.45 2.88 -7.61
CA HIS A 13 0.31 3.36 -8.39
C HIS A 13 -0.45 4.49 -7.67
N ALA A 14 -0.63 4.38 -6.34
CA ALA A 14 -1.29 5.41 -5.54
C ALA A 14 -0.50 6.73 -5.50
N VAL A 15 0.83 6.65 -5.49
CA VAL A 15 1.71 7.83 -5.50
C VAL A 15 1.75 8.48 -6.89
N GLU A 16 1.84 7.69 -7.96
CA GLU A 16 1.91 8.21 -9.33
C GLU A 16 0.60 8.86 -9.80
N ASN A 17 -0.56 8.31 -9.40
CA ASN A 17 -1.86 8.86 -9.80
C ASN A 17 -2.33 10.06 -8.95
N ARG A 18 -1.62 10.41 -7.88
CA ARG A 18 -2.00 11.56 -7.03
C ARG A 18 -1.58 12.87 -7.69
N SER A 19 -2.53 13.76 -7.88
CA SER A 19 -2.29 15.14 -8.31
C SER A 19 -2.77 16.14 -7.26
N PRO A 20 -1.94 17.10 -6.83
CA PRO A 20 -0.54 17.27 -7.21
C PRO A 20 0.36 16.16 -6.64
N PRO A 21 1.51 15.87 -7.28
CA PRO A 21 2.46 14.89 -6.76
C PRO A 21 2.95 15.32 -5.37
N PRO A 22 3.21 14.37 -4.46
CA PRO A 22 3.70 14.68 -3.12
C PRO A 22 5.04 15.42 -3.20
N ARG A 23 5.09 16.63 -2.64
CA ARG A 23 6.28 17.51 -2.73
C ARG A 23 7.17 17.41 -1.50
N THR A 24 6.64 16.83 -0.42
CA THR A 24 7.36 16.64 0.84
C THR A 24 7.25 15.18 1.30
N PRO A 25 8.21 14.70 2.12
CA PRO A 25 8.10 13.38 2.75
C PRO A 25 6.81 13.22 3.57
N MET A 26 6.32 14.32 4.15
CA MET A 26 5.06 14.38 4.90
C MET A 26 3.85 14.13 3.99
N ASP A 27 3.85 14.73 2.80
CA ASP A 27 2.79 14.51 1.80
C ASP A 27 2.82 13.06 1.33
N LEU A 28 4.02 12.52 1.05
CA LEU A 28 4.19 11.12 0.65
C LEU A 28 3.63 10.16 1.72
N TRP A 29 3.96 10.40 2.99
CA TRP A 29 3.41 9.62 4.10
C TRP A 29 1.88 9.70 4.17
N THR A 30 1.32 10.89 3.89
CA THR A 30 -0.13 11.09 3.85
C THR A 30 -0.76 10.32 2.68
N VAL A 31 -0.11 10.27 1.52
CA VAL A 31 -0.57 9.47 0.36
C VAL A 31 -0.63 7.99 0.68
N LEU A 32 0.45 7.47 1.25
CA LEU A 32 0.53 6.06 1.60
C LEU A 32 -0.52 5.69 2.64
N LYS A 33 -0.76 6.56 3.62
CA LYS A 33 -1.77 6.35 4.65
C LYS A 33 -3.20 6.40 4.08
N ASP A 34 -3.54 7.39 3.27
CA ASP A 34 -4.84 7.46 2.58
C ASP A 34 -5.07 6.20 1.75
N SER A 35 -4.10 5.87 0.90
CA SER A 35 -4.23 4.73 0.00
C SER A 35 -4.35 3.42 0.75
N TRP A 36 -3.72 3.28 1.92
CA TRP A 36 -3.87 2.11 2.78
C TRP A 36 -5.26 2.04 3.43
N CYS A 37 -5.84 3.18 3.82
CA CYS A 37 -7.17 3.26 4.40
C CYS A 37 -8.28 3.00 3.37
N GLU A 38 -8.04 3.29 2.09
CA GLU A 38 -8.98 3.01 1.00
C GLU A 38 -8.96 1.55 0.53
N LEU A 39 -8.00 0.74 1.00
CA LEU A 39 -7.94 -0.67 0.62
C LEU A 39 -9.14 -1.46 1.21
N PRO A 40 -9.76 -2.36 0.43
CA PRO A 40 -10.83 -3.20 0.92
C PRO A 40 -10.36 -4.07 2.11
N PRO A 41 -11.20 -4.27 3.14
CA PRO A 41 -10.86 -5.11 4.29
C PRO A 41 -10.41 -6.53 3.90
N LYS A 42 -10.99 -7.07 2.81
CA LYS A 42 -10.65 -8.39 2.27
C LYS A 42 -9.20 -8.45 1.74
N TYR A 43 -8.73 -7.37 1.12
CA TYR A 43 -7.36 -7.28 0.62
C TYR A 43 -6.37 -7.19 1.78
N LEU A 44 -6.68 -6.37 2.79
CA LEU A 44 -5.91 -6.28 4.04
C LEU A 44 -5.85 -7.62 4.78
N GLN A 45 -6.95 -8.37 4.80
CA GLN A 45 -7.01 -9.69 5.43
C GLN A 45 -6.07 -10.70 4.74
N THR A 46 -6.15 -10.82 3.41
CA THR A 46 -5.24 -11.67 2.63
C THR A 46 -3.77 -11.26 2.81
N LEU A 47 -3.51 -9.97 2.97
CA LEU A 47 -2.19 -9.46 3.25
C LEU A 47 -1.62 -9.98 4.58
N VAL A 48 -2.42 -9.86 5.64
CA VAL A 48 -2.05 -10.30 6.99
C VAL A 48 -1.86 -11.82 7.02
N GLU A 49 -2.75 -12.58 6.40
CA GLU A 49 -2.65 -14.04 6.29
C GLU A 49 -1.33 -14.44 5.60
N SER A 50 -0.98 -13.79 4.50
CA SER A 50 0.27 -14.13 3.81
C SER A 50 1.52 -13.73 4.59
N MET A 51 1.49 -12.65 5.37
CA MET A 51 2.61 -12.28 6.23
C MET A 51 2.76 -13.27 7.39
N GLN A 52 1.66 -13.71 7.99
CA GLN A 52 1.67 -14.74 9.04
C GLN A 52 2.24 -16.07 8.53
N HIS A 53 1.91 -16.48 7.31
CA HIS A 53 2.44 -17.70 6.69
C HIS A 53 3.95 -17.65 6.39
N ARG A 54 4.57 -16.46 6.35
CA ARG A 54 6.01 -16.29 6.10
C ARG A 54 6.86 -16.20 7.35
N VAL A 55 6.25 -15.88 8.49
CA VAL A 55 6.93 -15.72 9.78
C VAL A 55 6.99 -17.05 10.56
N ALA A 56 6.20 -18.04 10.15
CA ALA A 56 6.21 -19.40 10.72
C ALA A 56 7.38 -20.25 10.21
#